data_AF-A0A1B6MJX5-F1
#
_entry.id   AF-A0A1B6MJX5-F1
#
_cell.length_a   1.000
_cell.length_b   1.000
_cell.length_c   1.000
_cell.angle_alpha   90.00
_cell.angle_beta   90.00
_cell.angle_gamma   90.00
#
_symmetry.space_group_name_H-M   'P 1'
#
loop_
_entity.id
_entity.type
_entity.pdbx_description
1 polymer ?
#
loop_
_entity_poly.entity_id
_entity_poly.type
_entity_poly.pdbx_seq_one_letter_code
_entity_poly.pdbx_strand_id
1 'polypeptide(L)'
;ESVKLNSPLRRVGVSPFPRWFSAETKDLVITKKTLHRQYKERPTACNYLRFSNVRASCNISAKRDYHQHLRRVDQGLSVNLRFFWSHVNAVRNSSSLPS
;
A
#
# COMPACT_ATOMS: atom_id res chain seq x y z
N GLU A 1 33.30 14.49 -22.59
CA GLU A 1 32.32 13.58 -21.97
C GLU A 1 32.37 13.69 -20.45
N SER A 2 31.45 14.42 -19.78
CA SER A 2 31.48 14.48 -18.30
C SER A 2 30.12 14.64 -17.60
N VAL A 3 28.99 14.66 -18.33
CA VAL A 3 27.68 15.00 -17.72
C VAL A 3 26.92 13.76 -17.17
N LYS A 4 27.33 12.53 -17.52
CA LYS A 4 26.58 11.32 -17.13
C LYS A 4 26.89 10.77 -15.73
N LEU A 5 27.95 11.22 -15.05
CA LEU A 5 28.38 10.62 -13.78
C LEU A 5 27.59 11.11 -12.55
N ASN A 6 26.94 12.28 -12.64
CA ASN A 6 26.31 12.95 -11.48
C ASN A 6 24.78 12.93 -11.49
N SER A 7 24.15 12.18 -12.39
CA SER A 7 22.69 12.08 -12.45
C SER A 7 22.19 10.94 -11.56
N PRO A 8 21.36 11.20 -10.52
CA PRO A 8 20.83 10.14 -9.68
C PRO A 8 19.94 9.21 -10.51
N LEU A 9 20.34 7.95 -10.59
CA LEU A 9 19.57 6.91 -11.27
C LEU A 9 18.29 6.62 -10.46
N ARG A 10 17.22 7.36 -10.77
CA ARG A 10 15.88 7.05 -10.24
C ARG A 10 15.42 5.75 -10.87
N ARG A 11 15.00 4.77 -10.04
CA ARG A 11 14.22 3.62 -10.54
C ARG A 11 12.91 4.14 -11.10
N VAL A 12 12.81 4.13 -12.43
CA VAL A 12 11.56 4.37 -13.15
C VAL A 12 10.80 3.04 -13.16
N GLY A 13 9.87 2.88 -12.21
CA GLY A 13 9.02 1.68 -12.14
C GLY A 13 7.97 1.82 -11.04
N VAL A 14 6.73 1.49 -11.37
CA VAL A 14 5.66 1.34 -10.38
C VAL A 14 5.80 -0.01 -9.68
N SER A 15 5.76 -0.01 -8.35
CA SER A 15 5.71 -1.24 -7.56
C SER A 15 4.52 -2.08 -8.04
N PRO A 16 4.70 -3.40 -8.30
CA PRO A 16 3.59 -4.28 -8.69
C PRO A 16 2.62 -4.54 -7.53
N PHE A 17 2.96 -4.08 -6.32
CA PHE A 17 2.14 -4.20 -5.12
C PHE A 17 1.32 -2.94 -4.88
N PRO A 18 0.10 -3.07 -4.34
CA PRO A 18 -0.69 -1.94 -3.88
C PRO A 18 0.09 -1.07 -2.89
N ARG A 19 -0.16 0.24 -2.92
CA ARG A 19 0.56 1.22 -2.07
C ARG A 19 0.36 0.95 -0.58
N TRP A 20 -0.78 0.36 -0.21
CA TRP A 20 -1.13 0.05 1.18
C TRP A 20 -0.50 -1.24 1.71
N PHE A 21 0.18 -2.03 0.88
CA PHE A 21 0.92 -3.20 1.36
C PHE A 21 2.14 -2.77 2.18
N SER A 22 2.26 -3.33 3.38
CA SER A 22 3.50 -3.32 4.15
C SER A 22 4.60 -4.15 3.47
N ALA A 23 5.85 -3.96 3.89
CA ALA A 23 6.96 -4.80 3.43
C ALA A 23 6.71 -6.29 3.74
N GLU A 24 6.24 -6.58 4.96
CA GLU A 24 5.87 -7.94 5.40
C GLU A 24 4.86 -8.60 4.45
N THR A 25 3.77 -7.91 4.09
CA THR A 25 2.78 -8.48 3.17
C THR A 25 3.35 -8.73 1.77
N LYS A 26 4.28 -7.89 1.30
CA LYS A 26 4.97 -8.12 0.01
C LYS A 26 5.83 -9.37 0.08
N ASP A 27 6.60 -9.53 1.14
CA ASP A 27 7.47 -10.68 1.35
C ASP A 27 6.67 -11.98 1.47
N LEU A 28 5.53 -11.93 2.18
CA LEU A 28 4.59 -13.05 2.25
C LEU A 28 4.03 -13.41 0.86
N VAL A 29 3.65 -12.43 0.03
CA VAL A 29 3.16 -12.70 -1.33
C VAL A 29 4.23 -13.32 -2.22
N ILE A 30 5.47 -12.83 -2.14
CA ILE A 30 6.61 -13.40 -2.87
C ILE A 30 6.84 -14.85 -2.42
N THR A 31 6.93 -15.07 -1.11
CA THR A 31 7.12 -16.40 -0.51
C THR A 31 6.00 -17.36 -0.89
N LYS A 32 4.74 -16.90 -0.85
CA LYS A 32 3.57 -17.68 -1.27
C LYS A 32 3.70 -18.13 -2.73
N LYS A 33 4.14 -17.25 -3.63
CA LYS A 33 4.35 -17.59 -5.05
C LYS A 33 5.44 -18.66 -5.20
N THR A 34 6.55 -18.51 -4.49
CA THR A 34 7.66 -19.48 -4.48
C THR A 34 7.21 -20.85 -3.97
N LEU A 35 6.52 -20.90 -2.83
CA LEU A 35 6.03 -22.16 -2.25
C LEU A 35 4.94 -22.82 -3.09
N HIS A 36 4.06 -22.02 -3.72
CA HIS A 36 3.07 -22.56 -4.64
C HIS A 36 3.72 -23.21 -5.85
N ARG A 37 4.75 -22.57 -6.42
CA ARG A 37 5.55 -23.16 -7.50
C ARG A 37 6.20 -24.47 -7.04
N GLN A 38 6.83 -24.50 -5.87
CA GLN A 38 7.43 -25.72 -5.32
C GLN A 38 6.39 -26.85 -5.13
N TYR A 39 5.19 -26.53 -4.64
CA TYR A 39 4.10 -27.51 -4.53
C TYR A 39 3.63 -28.00 -5.91
N LYS A 40 3.55 -27.13 -6.91
CA LYS A 40 3.18 -27.50 -8.28
C LYS A 40 4.23 -28.40 -8.95
N GLU A 41 5.51 -28.16 -8.67
CA GLU A 41 6.62 -28.99 -9.16
C GLU A 41 6.72 -30.33 -8.39
N ARG A 42 6.41 -30.32 -7.09
CA ARG A 42 6.50 -31.49 -6.18
C ARG A 42 5.27 -31.54 -5.27
N PRO A 43 4.18 -32.24 -5.66
CA PRO A 43 2.90 -32.18 -4.98
C PRO A 43 2.85 -33.07 -3.73
N THR A 44 3.66 -32.75 -2.72
CA THR A 44 3.68 -33.45 -1.43
C THR A 44 2.81 -32.74 -0.40
N ALA A 45 2.31 -33.48 0.60
CA ALA A 45 1.54 -32.90 1.71
C ALA A 45 2.33 -31.84 2.49
N CYS A 46 3.64 -32.04 2.66
CA CYS A 46 4.52 -31.05 3.30
C CYS A 46 4.59 -29.74 2.51
N ASN A 47 4.76 -29.81 1.19
CA ASN A 47 4.81 -28.62 0.33
C ASN A 47 3.46 -27.90 0.30
N TYR A 48 2.36 -28.66 0.26
CA TYR A 48 1.02 -28.09 0.36
C TYR A 48 0.83 -27.35 1.69
N LEU A 49 1.17 -27.98 2.82
CA LEU A 49 1.03 -27.38 4.15
C LEU A 49 1.82 -26.08 4.29
N ARG A 50 3.07 -26.06 3.80
CA ARG A 50 3.89 -24.84 3.76
C ARG A 50 3.22 -23.73 2.95
N PHE A 51 2.75 -24.06 1.74
CA PHE A 51 2.03 -23.11 0.90
C PHE A 51 0.73 -22.61 1.54
N SER A 52 -0.09 -23.50 2.10
CA SER A 52 -1.38 -23.14 2.71
C SER A 52 -1.19 -22.25 3.94
N ASN A 53 -0.17 -22.52 4.75
CA ASN A 53 0.16 -21.70 5.91
C ASN A 53 0.54 -20.28 5.49
N VAL A 54 1.45 -20.13 4.54
CA VAL A 54 1.86 -18.80 4.04
C VAL A 54 0.70 -18.09 3.33
N ARG A 55 -0.18 -18.83 2.62
CA ARG A 55 -1.41 -18.26 2.05
C ARG A 55 -2.34 -17.71 3.12
N ALA A 56 -2.51 -18.41 4.24
CA ALA A 56 -3.31 -17.92 5.36
C ALA A 56 -2.69 -16.65 5.97
N SER A 57 -1.37 -16.64 6.20
CA SER A 57 -0.64 -15.46 6.69
C SER A 57 -0.79 -14.26 5.75
N CYS A 58 -0.71 -14.46 4.43
CA CYS A 58 -0.94 -13.41 3.44
C CYS A 58 -2.33 -12.77 3.62
N ASN A 59 -3.38 -13.58 3.78
CA ASN A 59 -4.74 -13.10 3.91
C ASN A 59 -4.93 -12.26 5.19
N ILE A 60 -4.36 -12.72 6.30
CA ILE A 60 -4.42 -12.02 7.58
C ILE A 60 -3.67 -10.67 7.47
N SER A 61 -2.44 -10.70 6.98
CA SER A 61 -1.60 -9.51 6.85
C SER A 61 -2.19 -8.48 5.89
N ALA A 62 -2.73 -8.91 4.74
CA ALA A 62 -3.38 -8.03 3.78
C ALA A 62 -4.62 -7.34 4.37
N LYS A 63 -5.45 -8.05 5.15
CA LYS A 63 -6.60 -7.44 5.84
C LYS A 63 -6.15 -6.40 6.85
N ARG A 64 -5.14 -6.71 7.66
CA ARG A 64 -4.55 -5.78 8.64
C ARG A 64 -4.05 -4.51 7.96
N ASP A 65 -3.27 -4.65 6.90
CA ASP A 65 -2.68 -3.54 6.16
C ASP A 65 -3.76 -2.66 5.52
N TYR A 66 -4.80 -3.28 4.95
CA TYR A 66 -5.94 -2.55 4.39
C TYR A 66 -6.69 -1.74 5.46
N HIS A 67 -6.98 -2.34 6.62
CA HIS A 67 -7.64 -1.62 7.72
C HIS A 67 -6.77 -0.47 8.24
N GLN A 68 -5.46 -0.66 8.32
CA GLN A 68 -4.55 0.42 8.71
C GLN A 68 -4.53 1.54 7.67
N HIS A 69 -4.54 1.19 6.38
CA HIS A 69 -4.64 2.17 5.31
C HIS A 69 -5.94 2.97 5.38
N LEU A 70 -7.10 2.32 5.56
CA LEU A 70 -8.39 2.99 5.73
C LEU A 70 -8.35 3.96 6.92
N ARG A 71 -7.87 3.53 8.09
CA ARG A 71 -7.73 4.41 9.25
C ARG A 71 -6.88 5.65 8.97
N ARG A 72 -5.78 5.50 8.23
CA ARG A 72 -4.92 6.63 7.84
C ARG A 72 -5.62 7.57 6.87
N VAL A 73 -6.37 7.02 5.91
CA VAL A 73 -7.17 7.81 4.96
C VAL A 73 -8.27 8.58 5.70
N ASP A 74 -9.02 7.93 6.58
CA ASP A 74 -10.09 8.56 7.37
C ASP A 74 -9.55 9.66 8.29
N GLN A 75 -8.40 9.42 8.94
CA GLN A 75 -7.72 10.44 9.74
C GLN A 75 -7.25 11.62 8.87
N GLY A 76 -6.64 11.34 7.71
CA GLY A 76 -6.23 12.38 6.77
C GLY A 76 -7.42 13.18 6.22
N LEU A 77 -8.54 12.53 5.94
CA LEU A 77 -9.76 13.16 5.44
C LEU A 77 -10.43 13.98 6.53
N SER A 78 -10.60 13.46 7.75
CA SER A 78 -11.23 14.18 8.85
C SER A 78 -10.49 15.46 9.21
N VAL A 79 -9.15 15.43 9.21
CA VAL A 79 -8.31 16.62 9.41
C VAL A 79 -8.52 17.62 8.26
N ASN A 80 -8.38 17.17 7.01
CA ASN A 80 -8.50 18.07 5.85
C ASN A 80 -9.91 18.61 5.64
N LEU A 81 -10.96 17.82 5.87
CA LEU A 81 -12.36 18.25 5.78
C LEU A 81 -12.67 19.31 6.83
N ARG A 82 -12.15 19.17 8.05
CA ARG A 82 -12.34 20.18 9.10
C ARG A 82 -11.69 21.52 8.73
N PHE A 83 -10.47 21.50 8.18
CA PHE A 83 -9.82 22.71 7.66
C PHE A 83 -10.54 23.29 6.44
N PHE A 84 -10.97 22.44 5.51
CA PHE A 84 -11.72 22.83 4.34
C PHE A 84 -13.03 23.53 4.72
N TRP A 85 -13.84 22.92 5.58
CA TRP A 85 -15.09 23.53 6.05
C TRP A 85 -14.85 24.76 6.90
N SER A 86 -13.77 24.81 7.70
CA SER A 86 -13.38 26.03 8.41
C SER A 86 -13.05 27.16 7.44
N HIS A 87 -12.33 26.88 6.36
CA HIS A 87 -12.00 27.87 5.33
C HIS A 87 -13.24 28.32 4.56
N VAL A 88 -14.10 27.38 4.12
CA VAL A 88 -15.37 27.70 3.45
C VAL A 88 -16.27 28.56 4.34
N ASN A 89 -16.39 28.22 5.63
CA ASN A 89 -17.17 29.01 6.58
C ASN A 89 -16.56 30.39 6.83
N ALA A 90 -15.23 30.49 6.90
CA ALA A 90 -14.54 31.78 7.02
C ALA A 90 -14.80 32.68 5.81
N VAL A 91 -14.71 32.12 4.59
CA VAL A 91 -15.01 32.85 3.34
C VAL A 91 -16.48 33.24 3.25
N ARG A 92 -17.41 32.40 3.73
CA ARG A 92 -18.85 32.72 3.74
C ARG A 92 -19.23 33.76 4.78
N ASN A 93 -18.48 33.83 5.88
CA ASN A 93 -18.67 34.83 6.95
C ASN A 93 -17.95 36.16 6.66
N SER A 94 -16.90 36.16 5.85
CA SER A 94 -16.36 37.38 5.26
C SER A 94 -17.22 37.76 4.06
N SER A 95 -18.22 38.59 4.28
CA SER A 95 -19.10 39.16 3.25
C SER A 95 -18.33 40.08 2.28
N SER A 96 -17.49 39.48 1.43
CA SER A 96 -16.87 40.10 0.28
C SER A 96 -16.91 39.11 -0.88
N LEU A 97 -18.11 38.86 -1.39
CA LEU A 97 -18.26 38.43 -2.77
C LEU A 97 -17.83 39.62 -3.64
N PRO A 98 -16.84 39.51 -4.55
CA PRO A 98 -16.76 40.46 -5.64
C PRO A 98 -17.98 40.24 -6.54
N SER A 99 -18.49 41.34 -7.08
CA SER A 99 -19.66 41.41 -7.95
C SER A 99 -19.56 40.52 -9.19
#